data_AF-A0A9X2EVL0-F1
#
_entry.id   AF-A0A9X2EVL0-F1
#
_cell.length_a   1.000
_cell.length_b   1.000
_cell.length_c   1.000
_cell.angle_alpha   90.00
_cell.angle_beta   90.00
_cell.angle_gamma   90.00
#
_symmetry.space_group_name_H-M   'P 1'
#
loop_
_entity.id
_entity.type
_entity.pdbx_description
1 polymer ?
#
loop_
_entity_poly.entity_id
_entity_poly.type
_entity_poly.pdbx_seq_one_letter_code
_entity_poly.pdbx_strand_id
1 'polypeptide(L)'
;MESARKWVHRFVQWYNNHHRHSAVRYVIPSQRHSGAESPLLKHLHAVYKEAKRRNLQRWTVHTRNWDQISEVWLNPPPKNQLASEIK
;
A
#
# COMPACT_ATOMS: atom_id res chain seq x y z
N MET A 1 -31.12 -12.42 -3.99
CA MET A 1 -30.09 -12.50 -2.92
C MET A 1 -28.84 -13.27 -3.34
N GLU A 2 -28.97 -14.44 -3.98
CA GLU A 2 -27.81 -15.28 -4.34
C GLU A 2 -26.82 -14.59 -5.31
N SER A 3 -27.30 -13.91 -6.34
CA SER A 3 -26.44 -13.21 -7.31
C SER A 3 -25.59 -12.11 -6.68
N ALA A 4 -26.15 -11.37 -5.69
CA ALA A 4 -25.43 -10.34 -4.95
C ALA A 4 -24.29 -10.95 -4.12
N ARG A 5 -24.54 -12.07 -3.42
CA ARG A 5 -23.51 -12.78 -2.64
C ARG A 5 -22.37 -13.27 -3.54
N LYS A 6 -22.69 -13.86 -4.69
CA LYS A 6 -21.68 -14.31 -5.67
C LYS A 6 -20.83 -13.16 -6.19
N TRP A 7 -21.44 -12.00 -6.45
CA TRP A 7 -20.70 -10.82 -6.88
C TRP A 7 -19.77 -10.31 -5.77
N VAL A 8 -20.27 -10.14 -4.54
CA VAL A 8 -19.45 -9.67 -3.40
C VAL A 8 -18.30 -10.63 -3.14
N HIS A 9 -18.54 -11.94 -3.20
CA HIS A 9 -17.47 -12.93 -3.01
C HIS A 9 -16.35 -12.76 -4.03
N ARG A 10 -16.69 -12.64 -5.32
CA ARG A 10 -15.69 -12.38 -6.37
C ARG A 10 -14.96 -11.05 -6.16
N PHE A 11 -15.69 -10.01 -5.77
CA PHE A 11 -15.10 -8.71 -5.49
C PHE A 11 -14.09 -8.79 -4.35
N VAL A 12 -14.44 -9.40 -3.21
CA VAL A 12 -13.55 -9.52 -2.04
C VAL A 12 -12.29 -10.34 -2.39
N GLN A 13 -12.45 -11.43 -3.13
CA GLN A 13 -11.31 -12.24 -3.60
C GLN A 13 -10.37 -11.43 -4.50
N TRP A 14 -10.91 -10.66 -5.43
CA TRP A 14 -10.11 -9.79 -6.29
C TRP A 14 -9.46 -8.64 -5.50
N TYR A 15 -10.22 -7.97 -4.64
CA TYR A 15 -9.78 -6.83 -3.83
C TYR A 15 -8.59 -7.21 -2.94
N ASN A 16 -8.66 -8.37 -2.28
CA ASN A 16 -7.64 -8.82 -1.33
C ASN A 16 -6.41 -9.44 -2.00
N ASN A 17 -6.55 -10.09 -3.16
CA ASN A 17 -5.50 -10.92 -3.74
C ASN A 17 -4.94 -10.42 -5.08
N HIS A 18 -5.58 -9.44 -5.72
CA HIS A 18 -5.18 -8.98 -7.06
C HIS A 18 -5.09 -7.45 -7.14
N HIS A 19 -6.03 -6.74 -6.52
CA HIS A 19 -6.06 -5.28 -6.60
C HIS A 19 -4.94 -4.65 -5.75
N ARG A 20 -4.09 -3.86 -6.40
CA ARG A 20 -3.03 -3.10 -5.75
C ARG A 20 -3.55 -1.71 -5.36
N HIS A 21 -3.59 -1.43 -4.07
CA HIS A 21 -4.19 -0.18 -3.56
C HIS A 21 -3.15 0.92 -3.46
N SER A 22 -3.47 2.10 -3.98
CA SER A 22 -2.57 3.26 -3.91
C SER A 22 -2.29 3.72 -2.47
N ALA A 23 -3.30 3.63 -1.60
CA ALA A 23 -3.20 3.96 -0.18
C ALA A 23 -2.19 3.09 0.60
N VAL A 24 -1.90 1.88 0.09
CA VAL A 24 -0.97 0.93 0.71
C VAL A 24 0.25 0.68 -0.17
N ARG A 25 0.70 1.72 -0.89
CA ARG A 25 1.90 1.69 -1.75
C ARG A 25 1.86 0.56 -2.80
N TYR A 26 0.69 0.34 -3.40
CA TYR A 26 0.47 -0.62 -4.49
C TYR A 26 0.78 -2.07 -4.11
N VAL A 27 0.61 -2.39 -2.84
CA VAL A 27 0.62 -3.76 -2.31
C VAL A 27 -0.82 -4.28 -2.33
N ILE A 28 -1.00 -5.60 -2.46
CA ILE A 28 -2.32 -6.23 -2.28
C ILE A 28 -2.61 -6.43 -0.78
N PRO A 29 -3.88 -6.31 -0.33
CA PRO A 29 -4.19 -6.39 1.10
C PRO A 29 -3.68 -7.68 1.77
N SER A 30 -3.72 -8.82 1.08
CA SER A 30 -3.22 -10.09 1.63
C SER A 30 -1.70 -10.10 1.86
N GLN A 31 -0.90 -9.50 0.99
CA GLN A 31 0.56 -9.35 1.18
C GLN A 31 0.89 -8.47 2.38
N ARG A 32 0.07 -7.44 2.60
CA ARG A 32 0.22 -6.57 3.75
C ARG A 32 -0.13 -7.31 5.05
N HIS A 33 -1.26 -8.02 5.08
CA HIS A 33 -1.67 -8.80 6.25
C HIS A 33 -0.67 -9.90 6.61
N SER A 34 0.01 -10.50 5.63
CA SER A 34 1.07 -11.48 5.87
C SER A 34 2.45 -10.88 6.16
N GLY A 35 2.60 -9.55 6.09
CA GLY A 35 3.89 -8.87 6.22
C GLY A 35 4.85 -9.08 5.05
N ALA A 36 4.41 -9.71 3.96
CA ALA A 36 5.21 -10.03 2.79
C ALA A 36 5.44 -8.83 1.84
N GLU A 37 5.07 -7.61 2.25
CA GLU A 37 5.17 -6.40 1.42
C GLU A 37 6.58 -5.83 1.31
N SER A 38 7.45 -6.09 2.29
CA SER A 38 8.78 -5.46 2.37
C SER A 38 9.69 -5.76 1.17
N PRO A 39 9.83 -7.02 0.69
CA PRO A 39 10.64 -7.30 -0.51
C PRO A 39 10.11 -6.60 -1.77
N LEU A 40 8.79 -6.55 -1.95
CA LEU A 40 8.15 -5.89 -3.08
C LEU A 40 8.42 -4.38 -3.07
N LEU A 41 8.25 -3.73 -1.92
CA LEU A 41 8.47 -2.31 -1.75
C LEU A 41 9.94 -1.92 -1.97
N LYS A 42 10.88 -2.70 -1.44
CA LYS A 42 12.33 -2.51 -1.70
C LYS A 42 12.66 -2.61 -3.19
N HIS A 43 12.09 -3.59 -3.88
CA HIS A 43 12.28 -3.76 -5.32
C HIS A 43 11.72 -2.57 -6.11
N LEU A 44 10.48 -2.13 -5.81
CA LEU A 44 9.86 -0.97 -6.45
C LEU A 44 10.68 0.30 -6.25
N HIS A 45 11.23 0.49 -5.05
CA HIS A 45 12.10 1.63 -4.75
C HIS A 45 13.36 1.63 -5.64
N ALA A 46 14.02 0.48 -5.79
CA ALA A 46 15.21 0.35 -6.62
C ALA A 46 14.89 0.63 -8.11
N VAL A 47 13.80 0.05 -8.62
CA VAL A 47 13.35 0.27 -10.01
C VAL A 47 13.09 1.75 -10.28
N TYR A 48 12.39 2.43 -9.38
CA TYR A 48 12.05 3.85 -9.56
C TYR A 48 13.28 4.75 -9.45
N LYS A 49 14.21 4.45 -8.54
CA LYS A 49 15.50 5.18 -8.45
C LYS A 49 16.30 5.05 -9.72
N GLU A 50 16.41 3.84 -10.27
CA GLU A 50 17.14 3.59 -11.50
C GLU A 50 16.46 4.27 -12.71
N ALA A 51 15.13 4.18 -12.81
CA ALA A 51 14.37 4.87 -13.85
C ALA A 51 14.55 6.40 -13.78
N LYS A 52 14.61 6.97 -12.57
CA LYS A 52 14.91 8.40 -12.38
C LYS A 52 16.32 8.74 -12.82
N ARG A 53 17.32 7.95 -12.40
CA ARG A 53 18.73 8.15 -12.78
C ARG A 53 18.93 8.17 -14.30
N ARG A 54 18.22 7.30 -15.03
CA ARG A 54 18.33 7.20 -16.50
C ARG A 54 17.76 8.40 -17.27
N ASN A 55 16.75 9.08 -16.73
CA ASN A 55 16.07 10.13 -17.47
C ASN A 55 15.57 11.24 -16.54
N LEU A 56 16.51 12.02 -15.99
CA LEU A 56 16.22 13.06 -15.00
C LEU A 56 15.22 14.10 -15.50
N GLN A 57 15.24 14.46 -16.79
CA GLN A 57 14.35 15.46 -17.38
C GLN A 57 12.86 15.08 -17.32
N ARG A 58 12.54 13.78 -17.27
CA ARG A 58 11.17 13.30 -17.09
C ARG A 58 10.64 13.54 -15.67
N TRP A 59 11.52 13.69 -14.69
CA TRP A 59 11.15 13.75 -13.27
C TRP A 59 11.26 15.18 -12.74
N THR A 60 10.12 15.81 -12.50
CA THR A 60 10.06 17.15 -11.90
C THR A 60 10.33 17.13 -10.40
N VAL A 61 10.11 16.00 -9.72
CA VAL A 61 10.17 15.87 -8.26
C VAL A 61 10.77 14.52 -7.81
N HIS A 62 10.50 14.11 -6.57
CA HIS A 62 10.89 12.84 -6.00
C HIS A 62 10.15 11.65 -6.65
N THR A 63 10.74 10.46 -6.56
CA THR A 63 10.02 9.23 -6.89
C THR A 63 8.88 9.02 -5.90
N ARG A 64 7.89 8.21 -6.26
CA ARG A 64 6.85 7.78 -5.32
C ARG A 64 7.48 7.22 -4.04
N ASN A 65 6.83 7.48 -2.90
CA ASN A 65 7.23 6.90 -1.62
C ASN A 65 6.92 5.39 -1.61
N TRP A 66 7.98 4.59 -1.51
CA TRP A 66 7.95 3.13 -1.44
C TRP A 66 8.45 2.59 -0.09
N ASP A 67 8.46 3.42 0.96
CA ASP A 67 8.84 2.94 2.29
C ASP A 67 7.81 1.89 2.78
N GLN A 68 8.02 1.28 3.95
CA GLN A 68 6.98 0.46 4.57
C GLN A 68 6.03 1.33 5.40
N ILE A 69 4.73 1.07 5.35
CA ILE A 69 3.76 1.80 6.19
C ILE A 69 3.61 0.98 7.47
N SER A 70 4.03 1.53 8.60
CA SER A 70 4.02 0.85 9.90
C SER A 70 2.63 0.66 10.47
N GLU A 71 1.73 1.63 10.26
CA GLU A 71 0.41 1.65 10.88
C GLU A 71 -0.64 2.22 9.93
N VAL A 72 -1.84 1.64 9.93
CA VAL A 72 -3.01 2.15 9.23
C VAL A 72 -4.24 1.97 10.11
N TRP A 73 -5.07 3.00 10.14
CA TRP A 73 -6.29 3.04 10.94
C TRP A 73 -7.51 2.95 10.03
N LEU A 74 -8.50 2.11 10.40
CA LEU A 74 -9.83 2.15 9.78
C LEU A 74 -10.69 3.27 10.39
N ASN A 75 -10.59 3.44 11.71
CA ASN A 75 -11.10 4.58 12.46
C ASN A 75 -9.97 5.05 13.38
N PRO A 76 -9.27 6.15 13.05
CA PRO A 76 -8.19 6.63 13.89
C PRO A 76 -8.74 7.13 15.23
N PRO A 77 -7.99 6.96 16.33
CA PRO A 77 -8.37 7.54 17.61
C PRO A 77 -8.37 9.08 17.49
N PRO A 78 -9.12 9.78 18.36
CA PRO A 78 -9.11 11.24 18.41
C PRO A 78 -7.68 11.76 18.52
N LYS A 79 -7.33 12.80 17.75
CA LYS A 79 -5.96 13.34 17.64
C LYS A 79 -5.27 13.63 18.99
N ASN A 80 -6.05 13.90 20.04
CA ASN A 80 -5.54 14.24 21.37
C ASN A 80 -4.97 13.03 22.16
N GLN A 81 -5.15 11.78 21.70
CA GLN A 81 -4.60 10.57 22.35
C GLN A 81 -3.35 10.00 21.66
N LEU A 82 -3.05 10.40 20.42
CA LEU A 82 -1.90 9.88 19.66
C LEU A 82 -0.53 10.30 20.23
N ALA A 83 -0.49 11.37 21.02
CA ALA A 83 0.75 11.88 21.62
C ALA A 83 1.14 11.16 22.93
N SER A 84 0.26 10.36 23.54
CA SER A 84 0.47 9.78 24.87
C SER A 84 0.97 8.34 24.90
N GLU A 85 1.03 7.64 23.76
CA GLU A 85 1.36 6.20 23.71
C GLU A 85 2.71 5.88 23.05
N ILE A 86 3.49 6.89 22.67
CA ILE A 86 4.92 6.70 22.35
C ILE A 86 5.71 6.91 23.64
N LYS A 87 5.86 5.86 24.44
CA LYS A 87 6.81 5.81 25.56
C LYS A 87 7.51 4.47 25.64
#